data_AF-A0A6A5QCT2-F1
#
_entry.id   AF-A0A6A5QCT2-F1
#
_cell.length_a   1.000
_cell.length_b   1.000
_cell.length_c   1.000
_cell.angle_alpha   90.00
_cell.angle_beta   90.00
_cell.angle_gamma   90.00
#
_symmetry.space_group_name_H-M   'P 1'
#
loop_
_entity.id
_entity.type
_entity.pdbx_description
1 polymer ?
#
loop_
_entity_poly.entity_id
_entity_poly.type
_entity_poly.pdbx_seq_one_letter_code
_entity_poly.pdbx_strand_id
1 'polypeptide(L)'
;MRSAKLTTYAGQAAFPGGKADTLEETPWDTARREAYEEIGLPLDEKLRGFNVEHLCELPANLAKTELGVRPCVAYLSPSTAASTSDTSETTSVEDRLIPRLDPKEVAAVFSAPFHSFLRKTWTADGPGPVHKDGRPEKWYRGSWTDWHESRWRMHNFYIPKPPSTPSMLLANPRQLDAQTGLGPTPHQGLSDGKSEPSAIDALTTFRVFGMTARILVDAARVAYGEEPEFEHNSHHGDEDMIARLLKLGRLSEVRKKGELLTKEVIREASKI
;
A
#
# COMPACT_ATOMS: atom_id res chain seq x y z
N MET A 1 -0.65 5.54 1.27
CA MET A 1 0.34 6.18 2.17
C MET A 1 -0.24 6.22 3.56
N ARG A 2 0.44 5.59 4.52
CA ARG A 2 0.02 5.56 5.93
C ARG A 2 0.17 6.94 6.57
N SER A 3 -0.73 7.28 7.49
CA SER A 3 -0.71 8.52 8.26
C SER A 3 0.58 8.64 9.08
N ALA A 4 1.10 9.86 9.17
CA ALA A 4 2.30 10.16 9.96
C ALA A 4 2.05 10.02 11.48
N LYS A 5 0.78 9.94 11.90
CA LYS A 5 0.36 9.84 13.31
C LYS A 5 0.32 8.40 13.84
N LEU A 6 0.55 7.40 12.98
CA LEU A 6 0.51 6.00 13.36
C LEU A 6 1.75 5.61 14.16
N THR A 7 1.59 4.69 15.11
CA THR A 7 2.68 4.20 15.95
C THR A 7 3.64 3.28 15.20
N THR A 8 3.19 2.67 14.09
CA THR A 8 3.97 1.73 13.29
C THR A 8 3.91 2.10 11.81
N TYR A 9 5.07 2.05 11.13
CA TYR A 9 5.22 2.32 9.70
C TYR A 9 4.66 3.69 9.22
N ALA A 10 4.69 4.70 10.10
CA ALA A 10 4.21 6.05 9.82
C ALA A 10 4.81 6.63 8.52
N GLY A 11 3.96 7.18 7.66
CA GLY A 11 4.39 7.80 6.41
C GLY A 11 4.93 6.83 5.34
N GLN A 12 4.80 5.52 5.52
CA GLN A 12 5.24 4.51 4.54
C GLN A 12 4.12 4.17 3.55
N ALA A 13 4.51 3.76 2.34
CA ALA A 13 3.57 3.17 1.39
C ALA A 13 3.27 1.72 1.79
N ALA A 14 1.99 1.40 1.88
CA ALA A 14 1.47 0.07 2.16
C ALA A 14 0.17 -0.12 1.37
N PHE A 15 -0.19 -1.38 1.13
CA PHE A 15 -1.53 -1.73 0.69
C PHE A 15 -2.55 -1.50 1.81
N PRO A 16 -3.84 -1.30 1.48
CA PRO A 16 -4.89 -1.42 2.47
C PRO A 16 -4.88 -2.81 3.10
N GLY A 17 -5.07 -2.87 4.40
CA GLY A 17 -5.04 -4.12 5.14
C GLY A 17 -4.68 -3.93 6.61
N GLY A 18 -5.00 -4.95 7.39
CA GLY A 18 -4.81 -4.93 8.83
C GLY A 18 -4.85 -6.33 9.41
N LYS A 19 -5.15 -6.40 10.70
CA LYS A 19 -5.15 -7.65 11.45
C LYS A 19 -6.53 -8.29 11.32
N ALA A 20 -6.56 -9.62 11.19
CA ALA A 20 -7.80 -10.37 11.36
C ALA A 20 -8.37 -10.15 12.77
N ASP A 21 -9.68 -9.91 12.85
CA ASP A 21 -10.41 -9.68 14.10
C ASP A 21 -10.67 -11.01 14.83
N THR A 22 -10.91 -12.08 14.08
CA THR A 22 -11.14 -13.42 14.62
C THR A 22 -10.33 -14.48 13.86
N LEU A 23 -10.32 -15.72 14.37
CA LEU A 23 -9.60 -16.83 13.73
C LEU A 23 -10.36 -17.40 12.51
N GLU A 24 -11.67 -17.12 12.44
CA GLU A 24 -12.57 -17.56 11.39
C GLU A 24 -12.64 -16.57 10.22
N GLU A 25 -12.17 -15.33 10.41
CA GLU A 25 -12.11 -14.32 9.36
C GLU A 25 -11.12 -14.77 8.27
N THR A 26 -11.60 -14.87 7.02
CA THR A 26 -10.72 -15.25 5.92
C THR A 26 -9.76 -14.11 5.57
N PRO A 27 -8.61 -14.39 4.92
CA PRO A 27 -7.73 -13.33 4.46
C PRO A 27 -8.41 -12.33 3.52
N TRP A 28 -9.28 -12.83 2.62
CA TRP A 28 -10.07 -11.99 1.74
C TRP A 28 -11.06 -11.08 2.49
N ASP A 29 -11.79 -11.63 3.47
CA ASP A 29 -12.75 -10.86 4.26
C ASP A 29 -12.03 -9.75 5.05
N THR A 30 -10.90 -10.11 5.68
CA THR A 30 -10.02 -9.16 6.38
C THR A 30 -9.58 -8.04 5.43
N ALA A 31 -9.05 -8.38 4.26
CA ALA A 31 -8.57 -7.40 3.30
C ALA A 31 -9.70 -6.46 2.79
N ARG A 32 -10.91 -6.99 2.58
CA ARG A 32 -12.07 -6.19 2.13
C ARG A 32 -12.57 -5.25 3.21
N ARG A 33 -12.67 -5.71 4.46
CA ARG A 33 -13.04 -4.87 5.61
C ARG A 33 -12.07 -3.71 5.77
N GLU A 34 -10.78 -4.00 5.81
CA GLU A 34 -9.73 -3.00 5.99
C GLU A 34 -9.66 -2.01 4.81
N ALA A 35 -9.82 -2.47 3.57
CA ALA A 35 -9.88 -1.58 2.41
C ALA A 35 -11.13 -0.67 2.43
N TYR A 36 -12.25 -1.15 2.97
CA TYR A 36 -13.43 -0.33 3.20
C TYR A 36 -13.19 0.73 4.28
N GLU A 37 -12.57 0.36 5.40
CA GLU A 37 -12.28 1.26 6.52
C GLU A 37 -11.23 2.33 6.16
N GLU A 38 -10.12 1.92 5.55
CA GLU A 38 -8.99 2.81 5.27
C GLU A 38 -9.24 3.75 4.08
N ILE A 39 -9.79 3.24 2.97
CA ILE A 39 -9.92 3.98 1.70
C ILE A 39 -11.35 4.05 1.16
N GLY A 40 -12.34 3.49 1.86
CA GLY A 40 -13.73 3.54 1.46
C GLY A 40 -14.08 2.65 0.27
N LEU A 41 -13.26 1.62 -0.02
CA LEU A 41 -13.53 0.66 -1.10
C LEU A 41 -14.80 -0.12 -0.77
N PRO A 42 -15.91 0.02 -1.54
CA PRO A 42 -17.20 -0.55 -1.16
C PRO A 42 -17.16 -2.06 -0.95
N LEU A 43 -17.92 -2.56 0.01
CA LEU A 43 -18.13 -4.00 0.22
C LEU A 43 -19.19 -4.56 -0.74
N ASP A 44 -20.21 -3.76 -1.09
CA ASP A 44 -21.29 -4.14 -2.00
C ASP A 44 -20.93 -3.79 -3.45
N GLU A 45 -20.99 -4.78 -4.34
CA GLU A 45 -20.74 -4.67 -5.79
C GLU A 45 -21.68 -3.67 -6.49
N LYS A 46 -22.87 -3.44 -5.92
CA LYS A 46 -23.86 -2.51 -6.48
C LYS A 46 -23.54 -1.05 -6.18
N LEU A 47 -22.62 -0.79 -5.27
CA LEU A 47 -22.22 0.56 -4.88
C LEU A 47 -21.03 1.01 -5.75
N ARG A 48 -21.31 1.92 -6.70
CA ARG A 48 -20.36 2.91 -7.27
C ARG A 48 -19.65 2.60 -8.59
N GLY A 49 -20.30 1.95 -9.56
CA GLY A 49 -19.84 2.07 -10.96
C GLY A 49 -18.55 1.30 -11.29
N PHE A 50 -18.07 0.44 -10.39
CA PHE A 50 -17.03 -0.55 -10.61
C PHE A 50 -17.30 -1.83 -9.78
N ASN A 51 -16.85 -2.97 -10.28
CA ASN A 51 -16.89 -4.27 -9.62
C ASN A 51 -15.52 -4.56 -8.99
N VAL A 52 -15.51 -5.32 -7.89
CA VAL A 52 -14.28 -5.77 -7.21
C VAL A 52 -14.26 -7.29 -7.21
N GLU A 53 -13.55 -7.86 -8.17
CA GLU A 53 -13.44 -9.31 -8.36
C GLU A 53 -12.23 -9.85 -7.59
N HIS A 54 -12.44 -10.89 -6.77
CA HIS A 54 -11.35 -11.61 -6.12
C HIS A 54 -10.64 -12.50 -7.14
N LEU A 55 -9.35 -12.26 -7.39
CA LEU A 55 -8.57 -13.10 -8.29
C LEU A 55 -7.88 -14.26 -7.56
N CYS A 56 -7.08 -13.94 -6.55
CA CYS A 56 -6.32 -14.93 -5.80
C CYS A 56 -5.73 -14.36 -4.50
N GLU A 57 -5.25 -15.28 -3.66
CA GLU A 57 -4.37 -15.00 -2.53
C GLU A 57 -2.95 -15.46 -2.86
N LEU A 58 -1.95 -14.60 -2.66
CA LEU A 58 -0.54 -14.94 -2.89
C LEU A 58 0.07 -15.63 -1.66
N PRO A 59 1.21 -16.31 -1.80
CA PRO A 59 1.95 -16.88 -0.67
C PRO A 59 2.22 -15.85 0.43
N ALA A 60 2.06 -16.25 1.69
CA ALA A 60 2.24 -15.35 2.83
C ALA A 60 3.70 -14.88 2.96
N ASN A 61 3.90 -13.60 3.29
CA ASN A 61 5.22 -13.03 3.58
C ASN A 61 5.43 -12.94 5.09
N LEU A 62 6.67 -13.06 5.55
CA LEU A 62 7.02 -13.01 6.97
C LEU A 62 7.93 -11.83 7.30
N ALA A 63 7.46 -10.93 8.16
CA ALA A 63 8.28 -9.84 8.66
C ALA A 63 9.24 -10.30 9.77
N LYS A 64 10.33 -9.56 9.98
CA LYS A 64 11.24 -9.74 11.13
C LYS A 64 10.54 -9.66 12.50
N THR A 65 9.41 -8.98 12.55
CA THR A 65 8.58 -8.81 13.74
C THR A 65 7.64 -9.99 14.00
N GLU A 66 7.79 -11.08 13.24
CA GLU A 66 6.95 -12.28 13.29
C GLU A 66 5.51 -12.03 12.82
N LEU A 67 5.30 -10.96 12.05
CA LEU A 67 4.03 -10.68 11.38
C LEU A 67 3.97 -11.44 10.05
N GLY A 68 3.03 -12.37 9.94
CA GLY A 68 2.64 -13.00 8.69
C GLY A 68 1.62 -12.14 7.95
N VAL A 69 1.82 -11.94 6.65
CA VAL A 69 0.92 -11.16 5.79
C VAL A 69 0.50 -12.00 4.60
N ARG A 70 -0.80 -12.20 4.41
CA ARG A 70 -1.39 -12.88 3.24
C ARG A 70 -1.87 -11.83 2.23
N PRO A 71 -1.18 -11.65 1.08
CA PRO A 71 -1.61 -10.68 0.10
C PRO A 71 -2.82 -11.19 -0.69
N CYS A 72 -3.85 -10.37 -0.83
CA CYS A 72 -5.02 -10.66 -1.65
C CYS A 72 -5.03 -9.77 -2.90
N VAL A 73 -5.30 -10.35 -4.07
CA VAL A 73 -5.30 -9.64 -5.34
C VAL A 73 -6.74 -9.53 -5.85
N ALA A 74 -7.13 -8.29 -6.18
CA ALA A 74 -8.44 -7.99 -6.73
C ALA A 74 -8.33 -7.29 -8.08
N TYR A 75 -9.27 -7.58 -8.98
CA TYR A 75 -9.45 -6.83 -10.21
C TYR A 75 -10.59 -5.82 -10.04
N LEU A 76 -10.29 -4.55 -10.32
CA LEU A 76 -11.27 -3.48 -10.34
C LEU A 76 -11.67 -3.22 -11.80
N SER A 77 -12.95 -3.43 -12.14
CA SER A 77 -13.47 -3.19 -13.48
C SER A 77 -14.67 -2.24 -13.46
N PRO A 78 -14.89 -1.39 -14.47
CA PRO A 78 -16.08 -0.55 -14.53
C PRO A 78 -17.37 -1.39 -14.52
N SER A 79 -18.37 -0.97 -13.77
CA SER A 79 -19.68 -1.63 -13.73
C SER A 79 -20.52 -1.19 -14.93
N THR A 80 -21.07 -2.16 -15.67
CA THR A 80 -21.96 -1.96 -16.82
C THR A 80 -23.30 -1.33 -16.47
N ALA A 81 -23.67 -1.28 -15.18
CA ALA A 81 -24.95 -0.72 -14.74
C ALA A 81 -24.99 0.83 -14.74
N ALA A 82 -23.86 1.52 -14.91
CA ALA A 82 -23.77 2.99 -14.86
C ALA A 82 -23.90 3.68 -16.23
N SER A 83 -24.06 2.94 -17.33
CA SER A 83 -24.06 3.47 -18.70
C SER A 83 -25.47 3.55 -19.30
N THR A 84 -26.34 4.42 -18.78
CA THR A 84 -27.66 4.69 -19.39
C THR A 84 -27.87 6.13 -19.88
N SER A 85 -26.84 6.97 -19.92
CA SER A 85 -26.96 8.28 -20.60
C SER A 85 -25.60 8.83 -21.05
N ASP A 86 -25.53 9.03 -22.37
CA ASP A 86 -24.66 9.95 -23.13
C ASP A 86 -23.17 9.62 -23.36
N THR A 87 -22.89 9.35 -24.65
CA THR A 87 -21.70 9.65 -25.47
C THR A 87 -20.30 9.76 -24.84
N SER A 88 -19.44 8.83 -25.29
CA SER A 88 -17.99 8.94 -25.49
C SER A 88 -17.14 9.46 -24.34
N GLU A 89 -16.75 8.55 -23.46
CA GLU A 89 -15.35 8.30 -23.06
C GLU A 89 -15.39 7.14 -22.04
N THR A 90 -14.61 6.09 -22.27
CA THR A 90 -14.41 5.03 -21.28
C THR A 90 -13.69 5.63 -20.07
N THR A 91 -14.44 6.23 -19.14
CA THR A 91 -13.89 6.74 -17.89
C THR A 91 -13.25 5.58 -17.16
N SER A 92 -11.94 5.69 -16.90
CA SER A 92 -11.17 4.63 -16.26
C SER A 92 -11.66 4.43 -14.83
N VAL A 93 -11.36 3.26 -14.22
CA VAL A 93 -11.65 3.06 -12.79
C VAL A 93 -10.94 4.12 -11.95
N GLU A 94 -9.76 4.57 -12.37
CA GLU A 94 -8.98 5.60 -11.67
C GLU A 94 -9.74 6.94 -11.61
N ASP A 95 -10.53 7.28 -12.64
CA ASP A 95 -11.34 8.50 -12.67
C ASP A 95 -12.61 8.40 -11.83
N ARG A 96 -13.18 7.19 -11.72
CA ARG A 96 -14.43 6.93 -10.99
C ARG A 96 -14.22 6.62 -9.51
N LEU A 97 -13.07 6.05 -9.18
CA LEU A 97 -12.70 5.72 -7.82
C LEU A 97 -12.32 7.02 -7.11
N ILE A 98 -13.28 7.55 -6.33
CA ILE A 98 -13.04 8.63 -5.38
C ILE A 98 -12.87 7.97 -4.01
N PRO A 99 -11.62 7.76 -3.53
CA PRO A 99 -11.37 7.13 -2.24
C PRO A 99 -11.93 8.00 -1.12
N ARG A 100 -12.54 7.38 -0.11
CA ARG A 100 -12.93 8.05 1.13
C ARG A 100 -11.94 7.64 2.20
N LEU A 101 -10.92 8.47 2.39
CA LEU A 101 -9.81 8.16 3.28
C LEU A 101 -10.20 8.37 4.74
N ASP A 102 -9.85 7.43 5.62
CA ASP A 102 -9.78 7.71 7.05
C ASP A 102 -8.49 8.50 7.34
N PRO A 103 -8.55 9.79 7.70
CA PRO A 103 -7.36 10.62 7.95
C PRO A 103 -6.54 10.17 9.17
N LYS A 104 -7.07 9.31 10.04
CA LYS A 104 -6.30 8.74 11.15
C LYS A 104 -5.27 7.74 10.64
N GLU A 105 -5.57 7.04 9.56
CA GLU A 105 -4.81 5.89 9.09
C GLU A 105 -4.17 6.11 7.72
N VAL A 106 -4.84 6.85 6.83
CA VAL A 106 -4.43 7.10 5.45
C VAL A 106 -4.26 8.58 5.20
N ALA A 107 -3.09 8.94 4.67
CA ALA A 107 -2.78 10.31 4.33
C ALA A 107 -2.82 10.61 2.82
N ALA A 108 -2.66 9.59 1.98
CA ALA A 108 -2.82 9.71 0.53
C ALA A 108 -3.00 8.32 -0.12
N VAL A 109 -3.68 8.28 -1.26
CA VAL A 109 -3.75 7.12 -2.17
C VAL A 109 -3.10 7.52 -3.49
N PHE A 110 -2.42 6.58 -4.14
CA PHE A 110 -1.77 6.78 -5.43
C PHE A 110 -1.81 5.48 -6.22
N SER A 111 -1.81 5.58 -7.55
CA SER A 111 -1.63 4.44 -8.45
C SER A 111 -0.21 4.41 -9.00
N ALA A 112 0.21 3.25 -9.49
CA ALA A 112 1.46 3.07 -10.22
C ALA A 112 1.26 2.01 -11.31
N PRO A 113 1.87 2.16 -12.48
CA PRO A 113 1.74 1.18 -13.57
C PRO A 113 2.29 -0.18 -13.14
N PHE A 114 1.42 -1.19 -13.13
CA PHE A 114 1.74 -2.46 -12.48
C PHE A 114 2.92 -3.19 -13.12
N HIS A 115 3.04 -3.15 -14.46
CA HIS A 115 4.16 -3.76 -15.18
C HIS A 115 5.52 -3.11 -14.85
N SER A 116 5.54 -1.82 -14.49
CA SER A 116 6.78 -1.10 -14.14
C SER A 116 7.50 -1.69 -12.92
N PHE A 117 6.82 -2.50 -12.10
CA PHE A 117 7.47 -3.23 -11.00
C PHE A 117 8.36 -4.39 -11.47
N LEU A 118 8.40 -4.71 -12.77
CA LEU A 118 9.39 -5.61 -13.38
C LEU A 118 10.54 -4.87 -14.07
N ARG A 119 10.44 -3.55 -14.22
CA ARG A 119 11.35 -2.71 -15.00
C ARG A 119 12.39 -2.03 -14.12
N LYS A 120 13.63 -1.96 -14.61
CA LYS A 120 14.74 -1.28 -13.91
C LYS A 120 14.69 0.24 -14.07
N THR A 121 14.07 0.72 -15.15
CA THR A 121 13.91 2.13 -15.48
C THR A 121 12.42 2.51 -15.57
N TRP A 122 12.13 3.79 -15.39
CA TRP A 122 10.79 4.32 -15.62
C TRP A 122 10.44 4.20 -17.10
N THR A 123 9.33 3.52 -17.42
CA THR A 123 8.88 3.24 -18.79
C THR A 123 7.43 3.64 -19.04
N ALA A 124 6.76 4.18 -18.02
CA ALA A 124 5.39 4.59 -18.13
C ALA A 124 5.25 6.00 -18.70
N ASP A 125 4.04 6.31 -19.15
CA ASP A 125 3.71 7.60 -19.70
C ASP A 125 3.83 8.70 -18.63
N GLY A 126 4.40 9.84 -19.03
CA GLY A 126 4.57 11.01 -18.16
C GLY A 126 5.96 11.14 -17.53
N PRO A 127 6.14 12.18 -16.69
CA PRO A 127 7.44 12.50 -16.12
C PRO A 127 7.89 11.43 -15.12
N GLY A 128 9.14 11.00 -15.26
CA GLY A 128 9.76 10.09 -14.33
C GLY A 128 10.04 10.71 -12.95
N PRO A 129 10.59 9.92 -12.01
CA PRO A 129 10.84 10.37 -10.66
C PRO A 129 11.89 11.49 -10.63
N VAL A 130 11.70 12.48 -9.75
CA VAL A 130 12.62 13.60 -9.57
C VAL A 130 12.88 13.89 -8.10
N HIS A 131 14.04 14.44 -7.80
CA HIS A 131 14.34 15.03 -6.49
C HIS A 131 13.62 16.37 -6.30
N LYS A 132 13.67 16.90 -5.07
CA LYS A 132 13.06 18.20 -4.71
C LYS A 132 13.59 19.39 -5.52
N ASP A 133 14.81 19.30 -6.02
CA ASP A 133 15.45 20.31 -6.85
C ASP A 133 15.35 20.02 -8.35
N GLY A 134 14.45 19.12 -8.74
CA GLY A 134 14.09 18.86 -10.14
C GLY A 134 15.04 17.95 -10.91
N ARG A 135 16.18 17.56 -10.34
CA ARG A 135 17.07 16.56 -10.99
C ARG A 135 16.40 15.18 -11.03
N PRO A 136 16.62 14.39 -12.10
CA PRO A 136 16.07 13.04 -12.20
C PRO A 136 16.48 12.14 -11.03
N GLU A 137 15.53 11.36 -10.53
CA GLU A 137 15.71 10.28 -9.54
C GLU A 137 15.49 8.92 -10.22
N LYS A 138 16.18 7.88 -9.74
CA LYS A 138 16.02 6.52 -10.25
C LYS A 138 14.67 5.96 -9.84
N TRP A 139 13.98 5.33 -10.79
CA TRP A 139 12.77 4.53 -10.55
C TRP A 139 13.01 3.42 -9.52
N TYR A 140 14.08 2.65 -9.70
CA TYR A 140 14.37 1.47 -8.88
C TYR A 140 15.77 1.51 -8.26
N ARG A 141 15.86 1.10 -6.99
CA ARG A 141 17.10 0.80 -6.28
C ARG A 141 16.96 -0.52 -5.52
N GLY A 142 17.80 -1.48 -5.85
CA GLY A 142 17.87 -2.76 -5.16
C GLY A 142 19.14 -2.90 -4.33
N SER A 143 19.05 -3.58 -3.19
CA SER A 143 20.21 -4.04 -2.43
C SER A 143 19.95 -5.42 -1.84
N TRP A 144 20.99 -6.24 -1.78
CA TRP A 144 20.93 -7.47 -1.01
C TRP A 144 21.08 -7.14 0.47
N THR A 145 20.18 -7.68 1.27
CA THR A 145 20.23 -7.59 2.73
C THR A 145 20.27 -8.99 3.31
N ASP A 146 21.13 -9.18 4.29
CA ASP A 146 21.18 -10.45 5.01
C ASP A 146 19.96 -10.54 5.92
N TRP A 147 19.10 -11.51 5.64
CA TRP A 147 17.96 -11.84 6.47
C TRP A 147 18.12 -13.26 6.96
N HIS A 148 18.65 -13.37 8.18
CA HIS A 148 18.84 -14.64 8.90
C HIS A 148 19.37 -15.78 8.02
N GLU A 149 20.56 -15.57 7.47
CA GLU A 149 21.30 -16.54 6.64
C GLU A 149 20.77 -16.74 5.21
N SER A 150 19.59 -16.20 4.88
CA SER A 150 19.10 -16.07 3.51
C SER A 150 19.32 -14.66 2.96
N ARG A 151 19.75 -14.56 1.70
CA ARG A 151 19.85 -13.26 1.03
C ARG A 151 18.45 -12.80 0.65
N TRP A 152 17.97 -11.73 1.26
CA TRP A 152 16.70 -11.12 0.90
C TRP A 152 16.96 -9.86 0.08
N ARG A 153 16.29 -9.74 -1.07
CA ARG A 153 16.45 -8.58 -1.93
C ARG A 153 15.53 -7.45 -1.45
N MET A 154 16.14 -6.38 -0.97
CA MET A 154 15.44 -5.13 -0.67
C MET A 154 15.20 -4.34 -1.95
N HIS A 155 13.92 -4.21 -2.31
CA HIS A 155 13.46 -3.39 -3.43
C HIS A 155 13.05 -2.00 -2.93
N ASN A 156 13.42 -0.96 -3.67
CA ASN A 156 12.95 0.41 -3.46
C ASN A 156 12.49 0.98 -4.80
N PHE A 157 11.23 1.36 -4.88
CA PHE A 157 10.63 2.04 -6.02
C PHE A 157 10.24 3.45 -5.64
N TYR A 158 10.45 4.40 -6.54
CA TYR A 158 10.18 5.82 -6.34
C TYR A 158 9.11 6.26 -7.32
N ILE A 159 7.86 6.28 -6.87
CA ILE A 159 6.68 6.60 -7.69
C ILE A 159 6.58 8.11 -7.81
N PRO A 160 6.57 8.69 -9.03
CA PRO A 160 6.34 10.12 -9.20
C PRO A 160 5.02 10.52 -8.54
N LYS A 161 5.03 11.56 -7.72
CA LYS A 161 3.77 12.13 -7.20
C LYS A 161 3.06 12.81 -8.36
N PRO A 162 1.78 12.48 -8.66
CA PRO A 162 1.03 13.19 -9.68
C PRO A 162 1.04 14.69 -9.38
N PRO A 163 1.10 15.57 -10.41
CA PRO A 163 0.94 17.00 -10.19
C PRO A 163 -0.39 17.24 -9.48
N SER A 164 -0.41 18.22 -8.57
CA SER A 164 -1.58 18.61 -7.77
C SER A 164 -2.68 19.18 -8.66
N THR A 165 -3.32 18.34 -9.46
CA THR A 165 -4.63 18.63 -10.02
C THR A 165 -5.67 18.37 -8.92
N PRO A 166 -6.75 19.17 -8.83
CA PRO A 166 -7.79 18.98 -7.81
C PRO A 166 -8.41 17.57 -7.80
N SER A 167 -8.22 16.79 -8.86
CA SER A 167 -8.84 15.47 -9.04
C SER A 167 -7.97 14.27 -8.62
N MET A 168 -6.63 14.40 -8.52
CA MET A 168 -5.73 13.24 -8.33
C MET A 168 -5.00 13.19 -6.99
N LEU A 169 -4.97 14.31 -6.26
CA LEU A 169 -4.62 14.31 -4.85
C LEU A 169 -5.85 14.79 -4.09
N LEU A 170 -6.72 13.85 -3.71
CA LEU A 170 -7.80 14.12 -2.77
C LEU A 170 -7.19 14.34 -1.38
N ALA A 171 -6.65 15.54 -1.18
CA ALA A 171 -6.39 16.09 0.13
C ALA A 171 -7.74 16.40 0.81
N ASN A 172 -7.77 16.19 2.10
CA ASN A 172 -8.98 16.15 2.93
C ASN A 172 -9.76 17.49 2.90
N PRO A 173 -11.04 17.54 2.47
CA PRO A 173 -11.85 18.77 2.54
C PRO A 173 -12.42 19.08 3.94
N ARG A 174 -12.22 18.21 4.95
CA ARG A 174 -13.00 18.26 6.21
C ARG A 174 -12.43 19.09 7.36
N GLN A 175 -11.54 20.05 7.11
CA GLN A 175 -11.17 21.04 8.13
C GLN A 175 -12.14 22.24 8.23
N LEU A 176 -13.24 22.27 7.46
CA LEU A 176 -14.13 23.42 7.37
C LEU A 176 -15.37 23.43 8.28
N ASP A 177 -15.74 22.33 8.94
CA ASP A 177 -16.98 22.31 9.75
C ASP A 177 -16.73 22.01 11.23
N ALA A 178 -16.27 23.04 11.95
CA ALA A 178 -16.43 23.11 13.40
C ALA A 178 -16.50 24.57 13.87
N GLN A 179 -17.52 25.33 13.42
CA GLN A 179 -17.95 26.56 14.10
C GLN A 179 -19.32 27.05 13.59
N THR A 180 -20.39 26.37 14.02
CA THR A 180 -21.73 26.99 14.09
C THR A 180 -22.14 27.07 15.55
N GLY A 181 -21.76 28.18 16.20
CA GLY A 181 -22.16 28.56 17.55
C GLY A 181 -22.02 30.07 17.71
N LEU A 182 -23.16 30.75 17.84
CA LEU A 182 -23.38 32.19 17.73
C LEU A 182 -22.72 33.04 18.85
N GLY A 183 -22.19 34.21 18.49
CA GLY A 183 -21.91 35.33 19.42
C GLY A 183 -21.14 36.48 18.76
N PRO A 184 -21.57 37.77 18.84
CA PRO A 184 -20.91 38.87 18.14
C PRO A 184 -19.94 39.64 19.05
N THR A 185 -18.67 39.76 18.65
CA THR A 185 -17.78 40.86 19.09
C THR A 185 -16.79 41.21 17.97
N PRO A 186 -16.54 42.52 17.70
CA PRO A 186 -15.63 42.94 16.64
C PRO A 186 -14.26 43.30 17.22
N HIS A 187 -13.19 42.61 16.82
CA HIS A 187 -11.85 43.20 16.82
C HIS A 187 -10.91 42.54 15.80
N GLN A 188 -10.24 43.43 15.07
CA GLN A 188 -9.28 43.24 13.99
C GLN A 188 -8.22 42.15 14.22
N GLY A 189 -7.95 41.42 13.14
CA GLY A 189 -6.78 40.56 12.98
C GLY A 189 -7.00 39.62 11.80
N LEU A 190 -6.61 40.04 10.59
CA LEU A 190 -6.54 39.16 9.42
C LEU A 190 -5.47 38.09 9.69
N SER A 191 -5.88 36.92 10.20
CA SER A 191 -5.05 35.73 10.20
C SER A 191 -5.29 34.99 8.89
N ASP A 192 -4.31 35.06 7.99
CA ASP A 192 -4.19 34.15 6.86
C ASP A 192 -4.19 32.71 7.39
N GLY A 193 -5.33 32.02 7.27
CA GLY A 193 -5.47 30.61 7.56
C GLY A 193 -4.72 29.75 6.54
N LYS A 194 -3.40 29.81 6.53
CA LYS A 194 -2.56 28.84 5.82
C LYS A 194 -2.54 27.57 6.67
N SER A 195 -3.29 26.57 6.25
CA SER A 195 -3.12 25.18 6.69
C SER A 195 -1.62 24.85 6.61
N GLU A 196 -1.01 24.38 7.70
CA GLU A 196 0.40 24.00 7.64
C GLU A 196 0.60 22.91 6.57
N PRO A 197 1.58 23.06 5.66
CA PRO A 197 1.81 22.08 4.61
C PRO A 197 2.18 20.74 5.26
N SER A 198 1.46 19.68 4.89
CA SER A 198 1.74 18.35 5.42
C SER A 198 3.08 17.86 4.88
N ALA A 199 3.77 16.99 5.62
CA ALA A 199 5.05 16.41 5.17
C ALA A 199 4.95 15.68 3.81
N ILE A 200 3.74 15.28 3.42
CA ILE A 200 3.42 14.64 2.14
C ILE A 200 3.32 15.65 1.00
N ASP A 201 2.93 16.89 1.28
CA ASP A 201 2.85 17.96 0.27
C ASP A 201 4.23 18.30 -0.30
N ALA A 202 5.26 18.21 0.54
CA ALA A 202 6.64 18.44 0.16
C ALA A 202 7.32 17.26 -0.57
N LEU A 203 6.64 16.12 -0.77
CA LEU A 203 7.20 14.98 -1.48
C LEU A 203 7.08 15.16 -3.00
N THR A 204 8.15 14.83 -3.73
CA THR A 204 8.14 14.71 -5.19
C THR A 204 7.88 13.27 -5.66
N THR A 205 8.13 12.29 -4.78
CA THR A 205 7.94 10.86 -5.06
C THR A 205 7.41 10.12 -3.82
N PHE A 206 6.60 9.10 -4.02
CA PHE A 206 6.27 8.11 -3.00
C PHE A 206 7.25 6.95 -3.06
N ARG A 207 7.84 6.60 -1.91
CA ARG A 207 8.76 5.45 -1.83
C ARG A 207 7.99 4.19 -1.44
N VAL A 208 8.02 3.19 -2.31
CA VAL A 208 7.52 1.83 -2.05
C VAL A 208 8.70 0.91 -1.83
N PHE A 209 8.78 0.28 -0.66
CA PHE A 209 9.93 -0.54 -0.28
C PHE A 209 9.53 -1.68 0.67
N GLY A 210 10.50 -2.51 1.06
CA GLY A 210 10.28 -3.56 2.04
C GLY A 210 9.31 -4.64 1.54
N MET A 211 8.48 -5.17 2.44
CA MET A 211 7.52 -6.21 2.13
C MET A 211 6.51 -5.77 1.06
N THR A 212 6.04 -4.52 1.09
CA THR A 212 5.13 -3.97 0.07
C THR A 212 5.74 -4.08 -1.32
N ALA A 213 6.99 -3.64 -1.49
CA ALA A 213 7.68 -3.74 -2.77
C ALA A 213 7.94 -5.19 -3.20
N ARG A 214 8.20 -6.08 -2.24
CA ARG A 214 8.37 -7.50 -2.53
C ARG A 214 7.08 -8.14 -3.07
N ILE A 215 5.96 -7.90 -2.39
CA ILE A 215 4.64 -8.38 -2.81
C ILE A 215 4.32 -7.88 -4.21
N LEU A 216 4.60 -6.61 -4.54
CA LEU A 216 4.38 -6.05 -5.87
C LEU A 216 5.20 -6.75 -6.95
N VAL A 217 6.48 -7.03 -6.69
CA VAL A 217 7.35 -7.75 -7.63
C VAL A 217 6.83 -9.17 -7.83
N ASP A 218 6.51 -9.89 -6.76
CA ASP A 218 6.00 -11.27 -6.84
C ASP A 218 4.65 -11.32 -7.58
N ALA A 219 3.73 -10.39 -7.27
CA ALA A 219 2.45 -10.29 -7.96
C ALA A 219 2.61 -9.99 -9.45
N ALA A 220 3.51 -9.06 -9.83
CA ALA A 220 3.74 -8.70 -11.22
C ALA A 220 4.37 -9.87 -12.00
N ARG A 221 5.30 -10.62 -11.40
CA ARG A 221 5.89 -11.82 -12.01
C ARG A 221 4.83 -12.83 -12.38
N VAL A 222 3.89 -13.11 -11.45
CA VAL A 222 2.77 -14.03 -11.69
C VAL A 222 1.82 -13.48 -12.74
N ALA A 223 1.45 -12.20 -12.67
CA ALA A 223 0.45 -11.60 -13.56
C ALA A 223 0.92 -11.51 -15.02
N TYR A 224 2.19 -11.17 -15.25
CA TYR A 224 2.75 -11.00 -16.60
C TYR A 224 3.51 -12.23 -17.12
N GLY A 225 3.82 -13.21 -16.26
CA GLY A 225 4.65 -14.35 -16.64
C GLY A 225 6.08 -13.94 -17.03
N GLU A 226 6.57 -12.84 -16.45
CA GLU A 226 7.84 -12.21 -16.79
C GLU A 226 8.74 -12.09 -15.55
N GLU A 227 10.05 -12.28 -15.72
CA GLU A 227 11.03 -12.05 -14.65
C GLU A 227 11.51 -10.58 -14.63
N PRO A 228 11.80 -9.99 -13.45
CA PRO A 228 12.27 -8.61 -13.37
C PRO A 228 13.64 -8.41 -14.02
N GLU A 229 13.89 -7.21 -14.56
CA GLU A 229 15.17 -6.77 -15.14
C GLU A 229 16.31 -6.56 -14.10
N PHE A 230 16.04 -6.93 -12.86
CA PHE A 230 16.93 -6.75 -11.72
C PHE A 230 16.91 -7.99 -10.83
N GLU A 231 17.89 -8.08 -9.94
CA GLU A 231 17.99 -9.21 -9.03
C GLU A 231 16.80 -9.24 -8.07
N HIS A 232 16.30 -10.43 -7.77
CA HIS A 232 15.13 -10.72 -6.95
C HIS A 232 15.33 -12.09 -6.25
N ASN A 233 14.48 -12.45 -5.29
CA ASN A 233 14.50 -13.82 -4.74
C ASN A 233 13.70 -14.74 -5.66
N SER A 234 14.19 -15.96 -5.88
CA SER A 234 13.62 -16.94 -6.81
C SER A 234 12.21 -17.42 -6.46
N HIS A 235 11.88 -17.54 -5.16
CA HIS A 235 10.58 -18.00 -4.67
C HIS A 235 9.57 -16.86 -4.49
N HIS A 236 8.31 -17.18 -4.21
CA HIS A 236 7.26 -16.21 -3.87
C HIS A 236 6.90 -16.35 -2.38
N GLY A 237 6.82 -15.22 -1.67
CA GLY A 237 6.52 -15.23 -0.22
C GLY A 237 7.47 -16.12 0.60
N ASP A 238 7.04 -16.47 1.81
CA ASP A 238 7.85 -17.12 2.85
C ASP A 238 7.12 -18.31 3.51
N GLU A 239 6.13 -18.92 2.85
CA GLU A 239 5.30 -19.99 3.43
C GLU A 239 6.11 -21.18 3.94
N ASP A 240 7.13 -21.62 3.19
CA ASP A 240 8.00 -22.71 3.63
C ASP A 240 8.74 -22.36 4.94
N MET A 241 9.18 -21.11 5.09
CA MET A 241 9.81 -20.64 6.32
C MET A 241 8.81 -20.58 7.46
N ILE A 242 7.61 -20.05 7.21
CA ILE A 242 6.52 -20.01 8.19
C ILE A 242 6.17 -21.42 8.68
N ALA A 243 6.04 -22.38 7.78
CA ALA A 243 5.75 -23.78 8.10
C ALA A 243 6.86 -24.41 8.98
N ARG A 244 8.13 -24.15 8.67
CA ARG A 244 9.27 -24.63 9.48
C ARG A 244 9.31 -23.98 10.87
N LEU A 245 9.01 -22.69 10.97
CA LEU A 245 8.91 -21.99 12.25
C LEU A 245 7.77 -22.54 13.12
N LEU A 246 6.60 -22.81 12.52
CA LEU A 246 5.48 -23.46 13.21
C LEU A 246 5.84 -24.85 13.72
N LYS A 247 6.55 -25.67 12.91
CA LYS A 247 7.04 -27.00 13.35
C LYS A 247 8.00 -26.92 14.54
N LEU A 248 8.80 -25.85 14.63
CA LEU A 248 9.65 -25.58 15.79
C LEU A 248 8.90 -25.08 17.03
N GLY A 249 7.58 -24.87 16.94
CA GLY A 249 6.80 -24.24 18.00
C GLY A 249 7.04 -22.73 18.13
N ARG A 250 7.60 -22.09 17.10
CA ARG A 250 7.61 -20.62 16.94
C ARG A 250 6.31 -20.20 16.24
N LEU A 251 5.92 -18.93 16.36
CA LEU A 251 4.62 -18.44 15.86
C LEU A 251 3.41 -19.15 16.51
N SER A 252 3.57 -19.67 17.74
CA SER A 252 2.47 -20.27 18.49
C SER A 252 1.42 -19.24 18.89
N GLU A 253 0.21 -19.71 19.19
CA GLU A 253 -0.93 -18.89 19.64
C GLU A 253 -0.56 -17.94 20.79
N VAL A 254 0.25 -18.41 21.74
CA VAL A 254 0.76 -17.58 22.84
C VAL A 254 2.12 -17.01 22.48
N ARG A 255 2.19 -15.68 22.33
CA ARG A 255 3.47 -14.97 22.16
C ARG A 255 4.23 -14.91 23.48
N LYS A 256 5.40 -15.54 23.53
CA LYS A 256 6.30 -15.45 24.69
C LYS A 256 7.07 -14.13 24.64
N LYS A 257 6.88 -13.30 25.66
CA LYS A 257 7.49 -11.96 25.74
C LYS A 257 9.02 -12.08 25.80
N GLY A 258 9.71 -11.33 24.93
CA GLY A 258 11.18 -11.31 24.85
C GLY A 258 11.77 -12.27 23.81
N GLU A 259 10.96 -13.14 23.22
CA GLU A 259 11.40 -13.95 22.08
C GLU A 259 11.47 -13.09 20.82
N LEU A 260 12.64 -13.12 20.16
CA LEU A 260 12.86 -12.49 18.87
C LEU A 260 13.18 -13.59 17.85
N LEU A 261 12.82 -13.34 16.60
CA LEU A 261 13.27 -14.16 15.50
C LEU A 261 14.77 -13.90 15.30
N THR A 262 15.63 -14.69 15.95
CA THR A 262 17.10 -14.54 15.83
C THR A 262 17.66 -15.34 14.66
N LYS A 263 18.93 -15.11 14.32
CA LYS A 263 19.62 -15.89 13.28
C LYS A 263 19.65 -17.38 13.62
N GLU A 264 19.89 -17.70 14.89
CA GLU A 264 19.95 -19.08 15.38
C GLU A 264 18.61 -19.79 15.21
N VAL A 265 17.49 -19.13 15.53
CA VAL A 265 16.15 -19.72 15.37
C VAL A 265 15.87 -20.08 13.91
N ILE A 266 16.19 -19.19 12.98
CA ILE A 266 15.96 -19.45 11.55
C ILE A 266 16.93 -20.49 11.00
N ARG A 267 18.16 -20.53 11.49
CA ARG A 267 19.11 -21.59 11.15
C ARG A 267 18.60 -22.95 11.60
N GLU A 268 18.08 -23.05 12.83
CA GLU A 268 17.46 -24.30 13.30
C GLU A 268 16.22 -24.64 12.47
N ALA A 269 15.41 -23.64 12.08
CA ALA A 269 14.25 -23.85 11.21
C ALA A 269 14.66 -24.44 9.87
N SER A 270 15.76 -23.95 9.29
CA SER A 270 16.25 -24.35 7.96
C SER A 270 16.79 -25.79 7.91
N LYS A 271 16.99 -26.46 9.07
CA LYS A 271 17.44 -27.86 9.16
C LYS A 271 16.29 -28.87 9.13
N ILE A 272 15.04 -28.40 9.16
CA ILE A 272 13.80 -29.20 9.18
C ILE A 272 13.14 -29.16 7.82
#